data_AF-A0A2V7VJQ6-F1
#
_entry.id   AF-A0A2V7VJQ6-F1
#
_cell.length_a   1.000
_cell.length_b   1.000
_cell.length_c   1.000
_cell.angle_alpha   90.00
_cell.angle_beta   90.00
_cell.angle_gamma   90.00
#
_symmetry.space_group_name_H-M   'P 1'
#
loop_
_entity.id
_entity.type
_entity.pdbx_description
1 polymer ?
#
loop_
_entity_poly.entity_id
_entity_poly.type
_entity_poly.pdbx_seq_one_letter_code
_entity_poly.pdbx_strand_id
1 'polypeptide(L)'
;MADEQAREALEEGARLLTAATEGAVTLRVSATPQPGAATVTAGIDSQDAAILAQGAGAVTRRELNGSSEIVRASVVFRNLDLARRLPLVLHELGHTFGLGHSSRVGDMMWNGPEIYNQFDYSPRERLAMALMLQRSPGNRYPDIDVRLAPAGVGTRTPRTSTWICAER
;
A
#
# COMPACT_ATOMS: atom_id res chain seq x y z
N MET A 1 -2.27 -11.80 13.50
CA MET A 1 -2.95 -12.59 12.47
C MET A 1 -2.38 -13.99 12.58
N ALA A 2 -3.04 -14.84 13.34
CA ALA A 2 -2.64 -16.21 13.59
C ALA A 2 -2.76 -17.14 12.36
N ASP A 3 -3.34 -16.67 11.24
CA ASP A 3 -3.47 -17.44 10.00
C ASP A 3 -2.22 -17.31 9.12
N GLU A 4 -1.59 -18.45 8.86
CA GLU A 4 -0.33 -18.53 8.13
C GLU A 4 -0.47 -18.13 6.66
N GLN A 5 -1.52 -18.56 5.97
CA GLN A 5 -1.70 -18.25 4.54
C GLN A 5 -1.95 -16.76 4.30
N ALA A 6 -2.73 -16.11 5.17
CA ALA A 6 -2.94 -14.67 5.08
C ALA A 6 -1.65 -13.89 5.42
N ARG A 7 -0.82 -14.40 6.35
CA ARG A 7 0.52 -13.85 6.61
C ARG A 7 1.43 -13.99 5.38
N GLU A 8 1.48 -15.16 4.76
CA GLU A 8 2.26 -15.42 3.54
C GLU A 8 1.82 -14.49 2.38
N ALA A 9 0.52 -14.28 2.20
CA ALA A 9 0.00 -13.37 1.18
C ALA A 9 0.43 -11.91 1.43
N LEU A 10 0.44 -11.47 2.69
CA LEU A 10 0.94 -10.15 3.09
C LEU A 10 2.45 -10.01 2.85
N GLU A 11 3.23 -11.05 3.17
CA GLU A 11 4.68 -11.06 2.96
C GLU A 11 5.05 -11.04 1.48
N GLU A 12 4.36 -11.84 0.67
CA GLU A 12 4.56 -11.86 -0.77
C GLU A 12 4.11 -10.54 -1.41
N GLY A 13 2.97 -9.99 -0.98
CA GLY A 13 2.54 -8.67 -1.43
C GLY A 13 3.55 -7.58 -1.07
N ALA A 14 4.09 -7.61 0.15
CA ALA A 14 5.13 -6.67 0.59
C ALA A 14 6.38 -6.78 -0.29
N ARG A 15 6.81 -8.02 -0.61
CA ARG A 15 7.94 -8.29 -1.52
C ARG A 15 7.67 -7.70 -2.91
N LEU A 16 6.47 -7.91 -3.46
CA LEU A 16 6.10 -7.42 -4.79
C LEU A 16 6.04 -5.89 -4.85
N LEU A 17 5.48 -5.22 -3.84
CA LEU A 17 5.47 -3.75 -3.82
C LEU A 17 6.89 -3.17 -3.63
N THR A 18 7.73 -3.81 -2.80
CA THR A 18 9.14 -3.42 -2.70
C THR A 18 9.87 -3.61 -4.03
N ALA A 19 9.60 -4.69 -4.77
CA ALA A 19 10.15 -4.88 -6.11
C ALA A 19 9.61 -3.86 -7.12
N ALA A 20 8.32 -3.51 -7.06
CA ALA A 20 7.69 -2.52 -7.93
C ALA A 20 8.24 -1.11 -7.75
N THR A 21 8.78 -0.81 -6.57
CA THR A 21 9.46 0.45 -6.25
C THR A 21 10.98 0.36 -6.38
N GLU A 22 11.52 -0.74 -6.91
CA GLU A 22 12.97 -1.00 -7.03
C GLU A 22 13.72 -0.84 -5.68
N GLY A 23 13.07 -1.26 -4.58
CA GLY A 23 13.63 -1.17 -3.22
C GLY A 23 13.55 0.21 -2.58
N ALA A 24 13.04 1.24 -3.28
CA ALA A 24 12.92 2.57 -2.73
C ALA A 24 11.97 2.66 -1.52
N VAL A 25 10.94 1.80 -1.52
CA VAL A 25 10.07 1.59 -0.37
C VAL A 25 10.14 0.12 0.02
N THR A 26 10.76 -0.14 1.18
CA THR A 26 10.85 -1.49 1.73
C THR A 26 9.67 -1.74 2.66
N LEU A 27 8.84 -2.73 2.33
CA LEU A 27 7.76 -3.18 3.20
C LEU A 27 8.21 -4.44 3.92
N ARG A 28 7.98 -4.48 5.23
CA ARG A 28 8.21 -5.66 6.06
C ARG A 28 6.98 -5.98 6.87
N VAL A 29 6.59 -7.24 6.92
CA VAL A 29 5.58 -7.73 7.85
C VAL A 29 6.27 -8.03 9.18
N SER A 30 5.69 -7.57 10.28
CA SER A 30 6.25 -7.68 11.63
C SER A 30 5.11 -7.82 12.65
N ALA A 31 5.37 -8.46 13.79
CA ALA A 31 4.42 -8.49 14.90
C ALA A 31 4.42 -7.19 15.71
N THR A 32 5.49 -6.39 15.62
CA THR A 32 5.66 -5.15 16.39
C THR A 32 5.95 -3.94 15.50
N PRO A 33 5.51 -2.73 15.88
CA PRO A 33 5.92 -1.51 15.20
C PRO A 33 7.44 -1.34 15.25
N GLN A 34 8.03 -0.86 14.16
CA GLN A 34 9.45 -0.53 14.11
C GLN A 34 9.62 1.00 14.23
N PRO A 35 10.47 1.50 15.14
CA PRO A 35 10.73 2.93 15.27
C PRO A 35 11.17 3.55 13.94
N GLY A 36 10.56 4.67 13.56
CA GLY A 36 10.90 5.39 12.32
C GLY A 36 10.27 4.82 11.04
N ALA A 37 9.48 3.75 11.11
CA ALA A 37 8.72 3.21 9.98
C ALA A 37 7.26 3.66 10.02
N ALA A 38 6.68 3.97 8.85
CA ALA A 38 5.24 4.13 8.73
C ALA A 38 4.58 2.79 9.07
N THR A 39 3.57 2.82 9.95
CA THR A 39 2.90 1.61 10.42
C THR A 39 1.64 1.39 9.62
N VAL A 40 1.51 0.20 9.05
CA VAL A 40 0.25 -0.26 8.47
C VAL A 40 -0.31 -1.40 9.30
N THR A 41 -1.59 -1.38 9.62
CA THR A 41 -2.25 -2.49 10.33
C THR A 41 -3.10 -3.31 9.37
N ALA A 42 -3.06 -4.63 9.45
CA ALA A 42 -3.96 -5.52 8.72
C ALA A 42 -4.86 -6.28 9.70
N GLY A 43 -6.16 -6.37 9.41
CA GLY A 43 -7.14 -7.05 10.23
C GLY A 43 -8.35 -7.54 9.45
N ILE A 44 -9.27 -8.22 10.14
CA ILE A 44 -10.52 -8.74 9.56
C ILE A 44 -11.69 -8.16 10.33
N ASP A 45 -12.67 -7.63 9.61
CA ASP A 45 -13.96 -7.20 10.19
C ASP A 45 -15.06 -7.33 9.14
N SER A 46 -15.95 -8.31 9.34
CA SER A 46 -17.07 -8.54 8.42
C SER A 46 -18.20 -7.51 8.56
N GLN A 47 -18.18 -6.73 9.64
CA GLN A 47 -19.18 -5.72 9.98
C GLN A 47 -18.68 -4.29 9.73
N ASP A 48 -17.49 -4.13 9.15
CA ASP A 48 -16.96 -2.81 8.79
C ASP A 48 -17.97 -2.07 7.89
N ALA A 49 -18.43 -0.91 8.36
CA ALA A 49 -19.49 -0.16 7.70
C ALA A 49 -19.12 0.28 6.27
N ALA A 50 -17.85 0.55 5.98
CA ALA A 50 -17.42 0.95 4.64
C ALA A 50 -17.44 -0.24 3.68
N ILE A 51 -17.01 -1.41 4.16
CA ILE A 51 -17.11 -2.67 3.41
C ILE A 51 -18.58 -2.98 3.09
N LEU A 52 -19.47 -2.88 4.07
CA LEU A 52 -20.90 -3.16 3.88
C LEU A 52 -21.57 -2.18 2.91
N ALA A 53 -21.26 -0.88 3.03
CA ALA A 53 -21.83 0.16 2.17
C ALA A 53 -21.42 0.01 0.70
N GLN A 54 -20.23 -0.52 0.44
CA GLN A 54 -19.68 -0.64 -0.93
C GLN A 54 -19.75 -2.07 -1.49
N GLY A 55 -20.11 -3.05 -0.67
CA GLY A 55 -20.01 -4.47 -1.03
C GLY A 55 -18.56 -4.92 -1.31
N ALA A 56 -17.57 -4.23 -0.74
CA ALA A 56 -16.16 -4.44 -1.05
C ALA A 56 -15.59 -5.72 -0.40
N GLY A 57 -14.45 -6.20 -0.92
CA GLY A 57 -13.70 -7.31 -0.31
C GLY A 57 -12.80 -6.87 0.85
N ALA A 58 -12.32 -5.63 0.79
CA ALA A 58 -11.51 -5.00 1.81
C ALA A 58 -11.68 -3.48 1.74
N VAL A 59 -11.13 -2.77 2.73
CA VAL A 59 -11.01 -1.33 2.72
C VAL A 59 -9.65 -0.90 3.28
N THR A 60 -8.98 0.00 2.56
CA THR A 60 -7.78 0.67 3.04
C THR A 60 -8.09 2.08 3.55
N ARG A 61 -7.63 2.39 4.75
CA ARG A 61 -7.68 3.74 5.36
C ARG A 61 -6.27 4.26 5.56
N ARG A 62 -6.09 5.56 5.33
CA ARG A 62 -4.79 6.23 5.49
C ARG A 62 -4.95 7.42 6.41
N GLU A 63 -4.01 7.57 7.32
CA GLU A 63 -3.86 8.76 8.15
C GLU A 63 -2.77 9.63 7.54
N LEU A 64 -3.12 10.87 7.24
CA LEU A 64 -2.21 11.87 6.71
C LEU A 64 -1.82 12.85 7.81
N ASN A 65 -0.55 13.27 7.85
CA ASN A 65 -0.15 14.40 8.69
C ASN A 65 -0.51 15.75 8.03
N GLY A 66 -0.20 16.87 8.71
CA GLY A 66 -0.46 18.22 8.19
C GLY A 66 0.25 18.55 6.87
N SER A 67 1.29 17.79 6.51
CA SER A 67 2.01 17.89 5.24
C SER A 67 1.49 16.89 4.18
N SER A 68 0.33 16.26 4.42
CA SER A 68 -0.27 15.25 3.53
C SER A 68 0.62 14.01 3.30
N GLU A 69 1.51 13.69 4.24
CA GLU A 69 2.28 12.44 4.22
C GLU A 69 1.51 11.32 4.91
N ILE A 70 1.52 10.12 4.33
CA ILE A 70 0.93 8.93 4.96
C ILE A 70 1.80 8.53 6.16
N VAL A 71 1.27 8.70 7.37
CA VAL A 71 1.97 8.37 8.63
C VAL A 71 1.49 7.05 9.23
N ARG A 72 0.24 6.67 8.96
CA ARG A 72 -0.33 5.36 9.31
C ARG A 72 -1.30 4.91 8.22
N ALA A 73 -1.49 3.60 8.11
CA ALA A 73 -2.61 3.05 7.34
C ALA A 73 -3.22 1.84 8.04
N SER A 74 -4.43 1.47 7.64
CA SER A 74 -5.04 0.20 8.01
C SER A 74 -5.71 -0.45 6.80
N VAL A 75 -5.62 -1.77 6.71
CA VAL A 75 -6.34 -2.60 5.76
C VAL A 75 -7.25 -3.52 6.56
N VAL A 76 -8.53 -3.47 6.25
CA VAL A 76 -9.53 -4.33 6.86
C VAL A 76 -10.12 -5.21 5.76
N PHE A 77 -9.87 -6.52 5.86
CA PHE A 77 -10.47 -7.50 4.99
C PHE A 77 -11.84 -7.91 5.54
N ARG A 78 -12.80 -8.17 4.66
CA ARG A 78 -14.15 -8.58 5.08
C ARG A 78 -14.15 -9.95 5.77
N ASN A 79 -13.30 -10.86 5.32
CA ASN A 79 -13.15 -12.20 5.89
C ASN A 79 -11.75 -12.75 5.63
N LEU A 80 -11.45 -13.90 6.26
CA LEU A 80 -10.15 -14.54 6.16
C LEU A 80 -9.81 -15.03 4.75
N ASP A 81 -10.78 -15.57 4.01
CA ASP A 81 -10.55 -16.06 2.65
C ASP A 81 -10.10 -14.95 1.70
N LEU A 82 -10.59 -13.72 1.92
CA LEU A 82 -10.16 -12.55 1.16
C LEU A 82 -8.76 -12.09 1.57
N ALA A 83 -8.42 -12.15 2.87
CA ALA A 83 -7.08 -11.84 3.36
C ALA A 83 -5.99 -12.81 2.85
N ARG A 84 -6.37 -14.04 2.47
CA ARG A 84 -5.48 -15.04 1.84
C ARG A 84 -5.26 -14.82 0.34
N ARG A 85 -6.06 -13.96 -0.31
CA ARG A 85 -5.96 -13.73 -1.76
C ARG A 85 -4.89 -12.69 -2.04
N LEU A 86 -3.72 -13.17 -2.47
CA LEU A 86 -2.60 -12.30 -2.87
C LEU A 86 -3.01 -11.14 -3.80
N PRO A 87 -3.84 -11.31 -4.84
CA PRO A 87 -4.25 -10.17 -5.68
C PRO A 87 -4.96 -9.06 -4.91
N LEU A 88 -5.88 -9.41 -3.99
CA LEU A 88 -6.57 -8.42 -3.18
C LEU A 88 -5.60 -7.78 -2.18
N VAL A 89 -4.74 -8.58 -1.55
CA VAL A 89 -3.69 -8.04 -0.67
C VAL A 89 -2.85 -7.02 -1.42
N LEU A 90 -2.36 -7.34 -2.63
CA LEU A 90 -1.54 -6.45 -3.43
C LEU A 90 -2.29 -5.18 -3.85
N HIS A 91 -3.58 -5.28 -4.16
CA HIS A 91 -4.43 -4.12 -4.43
C HIS A 91 -4.48 -3.17 -3.22
N GLU A 92 -4.77 -3.69 -2.02
CA GLU A 92 -4.82 -2.89 -0.80
C GLU A 92 -3.44 -2.31 -0.44
N LEU A 93 -2.35 -3.07 -0.63
CA LEU A 93 -0.98 -2.55 -0.47
C LEU A 93 -0.73 -1.33 -1.37
N GLY A 94 -1.23 -1.35 -2.61
CA GLY A 94 -1.12 -0.23 -3.53
C GLY A 94 -1.80 1.03 -2.99
N HIS A 95 -2.96 0.88 -2.35
CA HIS A 95 -3.61 2.00 -1.66
C HIS A 95 -2.77 2.56 -0.53
N THR A 96 -2.10 1.73 0.26
CA THR A 96 -1.24 2.20 1.36
C THR A 96 -0.01 2.96 0.89
N PHE A 97 0.49 2.65 -0.30
CA PHE A 97 1.54 3.43 -0.95
C PHE A 97 1.04 4.79 -1.42
N GLY A 98 -0.24 4.89 -1.77
CA GLY A 98 -0.88 6.12 -2.22
C GLY A 98 -1.61 6.00 -3.55
N LEU A 99 -1.61 4.82 -4.20
CA LEU A 99 -2.32 4.64 -5.45
C LEU A 99 -3.85 4.74 -5.24
N GLY A 100 -4.53 5.32 -6.23
CA GLY A 100 -5.98 5.24 -6.38
C GLY A 100 -6.35 4.10 -7.33
N HIS A 101 -7.65 3.89 -7.54
CA HIS A 101 -8.09 2.92 -8.54
C HIS A 101 -7.65 3.33 -9.95
N SER A 102 -7.17 2.37 -10.73
CA SER A 102 -6.92 2.54 -12.17
C SER A 102 -8.24 2.52 -12.93
N SER A 103 -8.33 3.29 -14.02
CA SER A 103 -9.44 3.24 -14.97
C SER A 103 -9.27 2.15 -16.04
N ARG A 104 -8.16 1.41 -16.03
CA ARG A 104 -7.92 0.34 -17.02
C ARG A 104 -8.09 -1.04 -16.41
N VAL A 105 -8.94 -1.83 -17.04
CA VAL A 105 -9.09 -3.26 -16.76
C VAL A 105 -7.74 -3.96 -16.96
N GLY A 106 -7.38 -4.81 -16.00
CA GLY A 106 -6.13 -5.57 -16.02
C GLY A 106 -4.94 -4.88 -15.33
N ASP A 107 -5.10 -3.64 -14.84
CA ASP A 107 -4.16 -3.08 -13.87
C ASP A 107 -4.44 -3.65 -12.46
N MET A 108 -3.41 -3.76 -11.60
CA MET A 108 -3.58 -4.27 -10.22
C MET A 108 -4.54 -3.38 -9.42
N MET A 109 -4.52 -2.07 -9.65
CA MET A 109 -5.40 -1.10 -9.03
C MET A 109 -6.78 -0.98 -9.71
N TRP A 110 -7.16 -1.84 -10.65
CA TRP A 110 -8.55 -1.90 -11.13
C TRP A 110 -9.52 -2.24 -9.98
N ASN A 111 -10.76 -1.77 -9.99
CA ASN A 111 -11.70 -1.99 -8.87
C ASN A 111 -12.80 -3.04 -9.14
N GLY A 112 -12.68 -3.79 -10.25
CA GLY A 112 -13.58 -4.88 -10.60
C GLY A 112 -13.00 -6.27 -10.28
N PRO A 113 -13.78 -7.34 -10.50
CA PRO A 113 -13.36 -8.71 -10.18
C PRO A 113 -12.13 -9.19 -10.95
N GLU A 114 -11.77 -8.54 -12.05
CA GLU A 114 -10.60 -8.88 -12.87
C GLU A 114 -9.27 -8.72 -12.13
N ILE A 115 -9.24 -8.03 -10.98
CA ILE A 115 -8.04 -7.98 -10.13
C ILE A 115 -7.55 -9.35 -9.74
N TYR A 116 -8.44 -10.33 -9.57
CA TYR A 116 -8.06 -11.67 -9.11
C TYR A 116 -7.24 -12.45 -10.15
N ASN A 117 -7.09 -11.93 -11.36
CA ASN A 117 -6.21 -12.46 -12.40
C ASN A 117 -4.85 -11.76 -12.45
N GLN A 118 -4.62 -10.76 -11.60
CA GLN A 118 -3.39 -9.98 -11.53
C GLN A 118 -2.56 -10.42 -10.32
N PHE A 119 -1.24 -10.56 -10.51
CA PHE A 119 -0.31 -10.97 -9.45
C PHE A 119 0.89 -10.04 -9.34
N ASP A 120 0.84 -8.90 -10.02
CA ASP A 120 1.88 -7.88 -10.00
C ASP A 120 1.31 -6.52 -10.45
N TYR A 121 2.00 -5.43 -10.13
CA TYR A 121 1.71 -4.11 -10.67
C TYR A 121 2.12 -4.03 -12.13
N SER A 122 1.24 -3.46 -12.96
CA SER A 122 1.51 -3.28 -14.38
C SER A 122 2.68 -2.32 -14.61
N PRO A 123 3.34 -2.35 -15.78
CA PRO A 123 4.42 -1.40 -16.09
C PRO A 123 4.02 0.07 -15.93
N ARG A 124 2.74 0.39 -16.16
CA ARG A 124 2.21 1.76 -16.00
C ARG A 124 2.08 2.15 -14.52
N GLU A 125 1.66 1.22 -13.67
CA GLU A 125 1.58 1.43 -12.23
C GLU A 125 2.96 1.58 -11.61
N ARG A 126 3.93 0.75 -12.03
CA ARG A 126 5.35 0.86 -11.64
C ARG A 126 5.94 2.21 -12.05
N LEU A 127 5.68 2.68 -13.28
CA LEU A 127 6.09 4.01 -13.72
C LEU A 127 5.45 5.12 -12.86
N ALA A 128 4.15 5.00 -12.56
CA ALA A 128 3.47 5.96 -11.69
C ALA A 128 4.09 5.99 -10.28
N MET A 129 4.39 4.83 -9.68
CA MET A 129 5.10 4.75 -8.40
C MET A 129 6.48 5.40 -8.47
N ALA A 130 7.25 5.15 -9.54
CA ALA A 130 8.56 5.76 -9.72
C ALA A 130 8.48 7.29 -9.80
N LEU A 131 7.50 7.82 -10.54
CA LEU A 131 7.26 9.27 -10.65
C LEU A 131 6.80 9.88 -9.31
N MET A 132 5.92 9.19 -8.56
CA MET A 132 5.51 9.63 -7.22
C MET A 132 6.71 9.74 -6.27
N LEU A 133 7.69 8.85 -6.39
CA LEU A 133 8.89 8.82 -5.54
C LEU A 133 9.95 9.86 -5.93
N GLN A 134 9.81 10.54 -7.07
CA GLN A 134 10.66 11.70 -7.40
C GLN A 134 10.31 12.94 -6.57
N ARG A 135 9.21 12.89 -5.81
CA ARG A 135 8.63 14.05 -5.12
C ARG A 135 8.50 13.81 -3.64
N SER A 136 8.49 14.91 -2.88
CA SER A 136 8.10 14.84 -1.47
C SER A 136 6.62 14.47 -1.37
N PRO A 137 6.21 13.67 -0.37
CA PRO A 137 4.80 13.36 -0.19
C PRO A 137 3.98 14.64 0.04
N GLY A 138 2.71 14.61 -0.36
CA GLY A 138 1.81 15.75 -0.21
C GLY A 138 1.98 16.88 -1.23
N ASN A 139 2.84 16.72 -2.25
CA ASN A 139 2.99 17.70 -3.32
C ASN A 139 1.64 17.96 -4.02
N ARG A 140 1.28 19.23 -4.24
CA ARG A 140 0.03 19.66 -4.87
C ARG A 140 0.31 20.51 -6.09
N TYR A 141 -0.55 20.40 -7.09
CA TYR A 141 -0.53 21.31 -8.24
C TYR A 141 -0.88 22.76 -7.81
N PRO A 142 -0.26 23.80 -8.41
CA PRO A 142 0.87 23.72 -9.35
C PRO A 142 2.13 23.24 -8.64
N ASP A 143 2.83 22.30 -9.25
CA ASP A 143 4.06 21.73 -8.70
C ASP A 143 5.13 22.82 -8.57
N ILE A 144 5.20 23.40 -7.39
CA ILE A 144 6.28 24.29 -7.03
C ILE A 144 7.24 23.45 -6.19
N ASP A 145 8.33 23.00 -6.81
CA ASP A 145 9.41 22.27 -6.15
C ASP A 145 10.18 23.21 -5.19
N VAL A 146 9.52 23.75 -4.17
CA VAL A 146 10.08 24.79 -3.28
C VAL A 146 11.17 24.23 -2.34
N ARG A 147 11.48 22.93 -2.42
CA ARG A 147 12.52 22.28 -1.61
C ARG A 147 13.32 21.24 -2.41
N LEU A 148 13.79 21.60 -3.59
CA LEU A 148 15.01 20.97 -4.10
C LEU A 148 16.19 21.69 -3.45
N ALA A 149 16.67 21.17 -2.31
CA ALA A 149 18.03 21.50 -1.87
C ALA A 149 18.98 21.26 -3.07
N PRO A 150 20.01 22.11 -3.30
CA PRO A 150 20.86 22.01 -4.48
C PRO A 150 21.33 20.56 -4.63
N ALA A 151 21.23 20.05 -5.85
CA ALA A 151 21.52 18.67 -6.22
C ALA A 151 22.97 18.28 -5.86
N GLY A 152 23.22 17.98 -4.59
CA GLY A 152 24.20 16.97 -4.22
C GLY A 152 23.65 15.64 -4.70
N VAL A 153 24.54 14.75 -5.16
CA VAL A 153 24.21 13.37 -5.50
C VAL A 153 23.54 12.73 -4.28
N GLY A 154 22.21 12.83 -4.21
CA GLY A 154 21.43 12.42 -3.06
C GLY A 154 21.39 10.91 -3.07
N THR A 155 22.13 10.28 -2.17
CA THR A 155 21.92 8.88 -1.85
C THR A 155 20.44 8.70 -1.50
N ARG A 156 19.71 7.95 -2.33
CA ARG A 156 18.31 7.61 -2.09
C ARG A 156 18.24 6.80 -0.80
N THR A 157 17.92 7.43 0.32
CA THR A 157 17.73 6.71 1.58
C THR A 157 16.43 5.90 1.47
N PRO A 158 16.49 4.55 1.55
CA PRO A 158 15.29 3.73 1.47
C PRO A 158 14.31 4.12 2.60
N ARG A 159 13.03 4.26 2.28
CA ARG A 159 11.98 4.43 3.29
C ARG A 159 11.46 3.05 3.67
N THR A 160 11.35 2.76 4.96
CA THR A 160 10.83 1.49 5.46
C THR A 160 9.42 1.68 6.00
N SER A 161 8.49 0.85 5.57
CA SER A 161 7.14 0.74 6.13
C SER A 161 6.99 -0.64 6.78
N THR A 162 6.43 -0.68 7.99
CA THR A 162 6.21 -1.93 8.71
C THR A 162 4.73 -2.23 8.80
N TRP A 163 4.36 -3.44 8.40
CA TRP A 163 3.01 -3.97 8.51
C TRP A 163 2.86 -4.78 9.78
N ILE A 164 1.96 -4.35 10.66
CA ILE A 164 1.61 -5.03 11.88
C ILE A 164 0.31 -5.79 11.67
N CYS A 165 0.37 -7.09 11.87
CA CYS A 165 -0.83 -7.92 11.88
C CYS A 165 -1.53 -7.76 13.24
N ALA A 166 -2.58 -6.94 13.32
CA ALA A 166 -3.35 -6.77 14.54
C ALA A 166 -4.55 -7.74 14.54
N GLU A 167 -4.75 -8.45 15.65
CA GLU A 167 -5.99 -9.19 15.89
C GLU A 167 -7.00 -8.25 16.54
N ARG A 168 -8.23 -8.26 16.03
CA ARG A 168 -9.41 -7.77 16.72
C ARG A 168 -10.48 -8.84 16.65
#